data_AF-A0A2W2BY98-F1
#
_entry.id   AF-A0A2W2BY98-F1
#
_cell.length_a   1.000
_cell.length_b   1.000
_cell.length_c   1.000
_cell.angle_alpha   90.00
_cell.angle_beta   90.00
_cell.angle_gamma   90.00
#
_symmetry.space_group_name_H-M   'P 1'
#
loop_
_entity.id
_entity.type
_entity.pdbx_description
1 polymer ?
#
loop_
_entity_poly.entity_id
_entity_poly.type
_entity_poly.pdbx_seq_one_letter_code
_entity_poly.pdbx_strand_id
1 'polypeptide(L)' 'MTLRELIRTRRTPAPTTQYVDRHVVGTPEELATLMALATDRGLLVFASAPVQVPGDPTRFRRYLRLRTN' A
#
# COMPACT_ATOMS: atom_id res chain seq x y z
N MET A 1 11.36 10.59 -35.71
CA MET A 1 11.11 10.19 -34.31
C MET A 1 9.63 10.40 -34.01
N THR A 2 8.91 9.34 -33.62
CA THR A 2 7.47 9.38 -33.38
C THR A 2 7.16 9.56 -31.89
N LEU A 3 5.98 10.08 -31.55
CA LEU A 3 5.54 10.23 -30.15
C LEU A 3 5.62 8.90 -29.37
N ARG A 4 5.36 7.78 -30.06
CA ARG A 4 5.48 6.43 -29.50
C ARG A 4 6.92 6.07 -29.14
N GLU A 5 7.89 6.41 -29.98
CA GLU A 5 9.30 6.22 -29.70
C GLU A 5 9.73 7.06 -28.49
N LEU A 6 9.32 8.32 -28.42
CA LEU A 6 9.67 9.23 -27.33
C LEU A 6 9.10 8.78 -25.98
N ILE A 7 7.87 8.25 -25.95
CA ILE A 7 7.27 7.62 -24.76
C ILE A 7 8.04 6.36 -24.35
N ARG A 8 8.44 5.53 -25.32
CA ARG A 8 9.18 4.29 -25.07
C ARG A 8 10.58 4.58 -24.51
N THR A 9 11.29 5.57 -25.04
CA THR A 9 12.60 6.00 -24.54
C THR A 9 12.52 6.53 -23.12
N ARG A 10 11.47 7.30 -22.76
CA ARG A 10 11.27 7.80 -21.38
C ARG A 10 10.95 6.72 -20.35
N ARG A 11 10.40 5.59 -20.77
CA ARG A 11 10.00 4.47 -19.89
C ARG A 11 11.05 3.38 -19.76
N THR A 12 12.27 3.61 -20.26
CA THR A 12 13.36 2.63 -20.21
C THR A 12 14.49 3.17 -19.33
N PRO A 13 14.87 2.48 -18.25
CA PRO A 13 14.33 1.20 -17.78
C PRO A 13 12.92 1.34 -17.20
N ALA A 14 12.14 0.25 -17.25
CA ALA A 14 10.84 0.21 -16.60
C ALA A 14 11.01 0.50 -15.10
N PRO A 15 10.16 1.35 -14.49
CA PRO A 15 10.26 1.61 -13.05
C PRO A 15 10.16 0.29 -12.29
N THR A 16 11.20 -0.03 -11.52
CA THR A 16 11.33 -1.23 -10.67
C THR A 16 10.44 -1.20 -9.44
N THR A 17 9.53 -0.23 -9.33
CA THR A 17 8.65 -0.06 -8.18
C THR A 17 7.73 -1.27 -8.04
N GLN A 18 8.08 -2.16 -7.10
CA GLN A 18 7.26 -3.29 -6.73
C GLN A 18 6.24 -2.84 -5.68
N TYR A 19 5.04 -3.40 -5.79
CA TYR A 19 3.98 -3.19 -4.82
C TYR A 19 3.61 -4.52 -4.19
N VAL A 20 3.40 -4.51 -2.88
CA VAL A 20 2.94 -5.66 -2.12
C VAL A 20 1.60 -5.32 -1.48
N ASP A 21 0.63 -6.17 -1.77
CA ASP A 21 -0.72 -6.07 -1.25
C ASP A 21 -0.85 -6.93 0.01
N ARG A 22 -1.43 -6.36 1.08
CA ARG A 22 -1.62 -7.03 2.37
C ARG A 22 -3.00 -6.78 2.92
N HIS A 23 -3.57 -7.79 3.59
CA HIS A 23 -4.73 -7.63 4.45
C HIS A 23 -4.27 -7.75 5.90
N VAL A 24 -4.60 -6.76 6.71
CA VAL A 24 -4.25 -6.73 8.13
C VAL A 24 -5.52 -6.70 8.97
N VAL A 25 -5.48 -7.37 10.12
CA VAL A 25 -6.55 -7.38 11.12
C VAL A 25 -5.94 -7.01 12.46
N GLY A 26 -6.55 -6.06 13.17
CA GLY A 26 -6.03 -5.53 14.42
C GLY A 26 -7.05 -4.68 15.15
N THR A 27 -6.74 -4.31 16.38
CA THR A 27 -7.42 -3.22 17.08
C THR A 27 -7.16 -1.88 16.38
N PRO A 28 -8.00 -0.85 16.59
CA PRO A 28 -7.76 0.48 16.03
C PRO A 28 -6.35 1.01 16.32
N GLU A 29 -5.84 0.81 17.53
CA GLU A 29 -4.52 1.27 17.99
C GLU A 29 -3.38 0.52 17.30
N GLU A 30 -3.48 -0.81 17.19
CA GLU A 30 -2.49 -1.64 16.47
C GLU A 30 -2.40 -1.23 14.99
N LEU A 31 -3.56 -1.03 14.35
CA LEU A 31 -3.63 -0.64 12.94
C LEU A 31 -3.08 0.78 12.73
N ALA A 32 -3.41 1.72 13.62
CA ALA A 32 -2.86 3.08 13.58
C ALA A 32 -1.32 3.06 13.68
N THR A 33 -0.81 2.29 14.63
CA THR A 33 0.64 2.12 14.85
C THR A 33 1.32 1.51 13.62
N LEU A 34 0.75 0.46 13.04
CA LEU A 34 1.30 -0.18 11.84
C LEU A 34 1.35 0.77 10.64
N MET A 35 0.30 1.57 10.43
CA MET A 35 0.26 2.55 9.34
C MET A 35 1.28 3.67 9.54
N ALA A 36 1.47 4.16 10.77
CA ALA A 36 2.49 5.15 11.09
C ALA A 36 3.89 4.60 10.76
N LEU A 37 4.21 3.39 11.25
CA LEU A 37 5.49 2.73 10.99
C LEU A 37 5.75 2.45 9.50
N ALA A 38 4.71 2.15 8.73
CA ALA A 38 4.83 1.93 7.28
C ALA A 38 5.04 3.26 6.53
N THR A 39 4.36 4.32 6.96
CA THR A 39 4.53 5.68 6.42
C THR A 39 5.93 6.22 6.69
N ASP A 40 6.43 6.08 7.91
CA ASP A 40 7.77 6.53 8.31
C ASP A 40 8.88 5.84 7.51
N ARG A 41 8.66 4.59 7.10
CA ARG A 41 9.58 3.84 6.23
C ARG A 41 9.38 4.13 4.73
N GLY A 42 8.46 5.02 4.37
CA GLY A 42 8.13 5.35 2.98
C GLY A 42 7.47 4.20 2.21
N LEU A 43 6.89 3.22 2.91
CA LEU A 43 6.32 2.02 2.31
C LEU A 43 4.83 2.14 2.01
N LEU A 44 4.05 2.90 2.77
CA LEU A 44 2.59 2.92 2.62
C LEU A 44 2.15 3.79 1.42
N VAL A 45 1.42 3.19 0.48
CA VAL A 45 0.86 3.89 -0.70
C VAL A 45 -0.64 4.08 -0.56
N PHE A 46 -1.33 3.07 -0.04
CA PHE A 46 -2.77 3.09 0.12
C PHE A 46 -3.20 2.26 1.33
N ALA A 47 -4.22 2.74 2.05
CA ALA A 47 -4.94 2.01 3.07
C ALA A 47 -6.45 2.18 2.88
N SER A 48 -7.20 1.07 2.81
CA SER A 48 -8.66 1.10 2.73
C SER A 48 -9.29 1.65 4.02
N ALA A 49 -10.56 2.02 4.01
CA ALA A 49 -11.31 2.24 5.25
C ALA A 49 -11.29 0.97 6.14
N PRO A 50 -11.29 1.11 7.48
CA PRO A 50 -11.41 -0.04 8.39
C PRO A 50 -12.80 -0.66 8.28
N VAL A 51 -12.84 -1.98 8.19
CA VAL A 51 -14.08 -2.77 8.16
C VAL A 51 -14.11 -3.65 9.40
N GLN A 52 -15.17 -3.55 10.21
CA GLN A 52 -15.29 -4.37 11.42
C GLN A 52 -15.33 -5.86 11.08
N VAL A 53 -14.66 -6.68 11.88
CA VAL A 53 -14.66 -8.14 11.69
C VAL A 53 -15.97 -8.71 12.25
N PRO A 54 -16.71 -9.53 11.47
CA PRO A 54 -17.91 -10.18 11.99
C PRO A 54 -17.59 -11.04 13.22
N GLY A 55 -18.31 -10.83 14.32
CA GLY A 55 -18.15 -11.61 15.55
C GLY A 55 -17.08 -11.11 16.51
N ASP A 56 -16.30 -10.09 16.16
CA ASP A 56 -15.35 -9.45 17.08
C ASP A 56 -15.44 -7.91 16.97
N PRO A 57 -16.07 -7.23 17.95
CA PRO A 57 -16.27 -5.79 17.86
C PRO A 57 -14.98 -4.98 18.03
N THR A 58 -13.92 -5.59 18.56
CA THR A 58 -12.64 -4.93 18.84
C THR A 58 -11.67 -4.97 17.67
N ARG A 59 -11.95 -5.82 16.66
CA ARG A 59 -11.06 -6.03 15.52
C ARG A 59 -11.61 -5.41 14.25
N PHE A 60 -10.71 -4.81 13.50
CA PHE A 60 -10.96 -4.23 12.19
C PHE A 60 -10.00 -4.81 11.17
N ARG A 61 -10.49 -4.99 9.94
CA ARG A 61 -9.72 -5.42 8.77
C ARG A 61 -9.44 -4.23 7.86
N ARG A 62 -8.22 -4.14 7.33
CA ARG A 62 -7.82 -3.17 6.29
C ARG A 62 -7.03 -3.84 5.18
N TYR A 63 -7.26 -3.40 3.95
CA TYR A 63 -6.40 -3.69 2.82
C TYR A 63 -5.35 -2.58 2.69
N LEU A 64 -4.09 -2.96 2.54
CA LEU A 64 -2.94 -2.09 2.39
C LEU A 64 -2.23 -2.40 1.08
N ARG A 65 -1.81 -1.36 0.37
CA ARG A 65 -0.85 -1.47 -0.72
C ARG A 65 0.43 -0.76 -0.32
N LEU A 66 1.51 -1.53 -0.29
CA LEU A 66 2.82 -1.07 0.12
C LEU A 66 3.72 -0.99 -1.09
N ARG A 67 4.46 0.10 -1.23
CA ARG A 67 5.59 0.21 -2.15
C ARG A 67 6.80 -0.38 -1.48
N THR A 68 7.42 -1.34 -2.15
CA THR A 68 8.74 -1.83 -1.75
C THR A 68 9.79 -1.03 -2.51
N ASN A 69 10.82 -0.62 -1.79
CA ASN A 69 12.00 0.03 -2.37
C ASN A 69 12.96 -1.02 -2.97
#